data_AF-A0A442XVW4-F1
#
_entry.id   AF-A0A442XVW4-F1
#
_cell.length_a   1.000
_cell.length_b   1.000
_cell.length_c   1.000
_cell.angle_alpha   90.00
_cell.angle_beta   90.00
_cell.angle_gamma   90.00
#
_symmetry.space_group_name_H-M   'P 1'
#
loop_
_entity.id
_entity.type
_entity.pdbx_description
1 polymer ?
#
loop_
_entity_poly.entity_id
_entity_poly.type
_entity_poly.pdbx_seq_one_letter_code
_entity_poly.pdbx_strand_id
1 'polypeptide(L)'
;MLWSVPRDWPGETVFVLASGPSVKQLDLSLLKGRRVIAVKSSWLHWPAADVLFFADGRWWREKQLRPGVDAFAGLIITTATEIGDSRVKKMKKVAPTVLAEKPDTVALARTSTTGAINLAIHFGATKIVLLGVDGKLGADGQRHSHRLNWPWPKGGQPQAFADQMAEYRAIAPSAVTMGVEIVNANPDSAVHVWPRLKFEDCL
;
A
#
# COMPACT_ATOMS: atom_id res chain seq x y z
N MET A 1 4.19 -14.83 18.31
CA MET A 1 3.09 -13.92 18.69
C MET A 1 2.82 -12.98 17.51
N LEU A 2 1.56 -12.71 17.18
CA LEU A 2 1.21 -11.70 16.19
C LEU A 2 1.40 -10.31 16.78
N TRP A 3 1.79 -9.35 15.96
CA TRP A 3 1.95 -7.96 16.33
C TRP A 3 0.65 -7.19 16.11
N SER A 4 0.34 -6.28 17.02
CA SER A 4 -0.82 -5.39 16.95
C SER A 4 -0.37 -3.97 16.63
N VAL A 5 -1.08 -3.31 15.73
CA VAL A 5 -0.83 -1.92 15.34
C VAL A 5 -1.14 -0.99 16.52
N PRO A 6 -0.19 -0.14 16.96
CA PRO A 6 -0.48 0.93 17.89
C PRO A 6 -1.22 2.08 17.18
N ARG A 7 -2.09 2.78 17.91
CA ARG A 7 -2.88 3.90 17.37
C ARG A 7 -2.08 5.21 17.46
N ASP A 8 -0.96 5.28 16.74
CA ASP A 8 0.02 6.36 16.85
C ASP A 8 -0.24 7.56 15.92
N TRP A 9 -1.16 7.45 14.96
CA TRP A 9 -1.51 8.51 13.98
C TRP A 9 -2.97 8.97 14.06
N PRO A 10 -3.53 9.23 15.26
CA PRO A 10 -4.93 9.61 15.40
C PRO A 10 -5.21 10.95 14.69
N GLY A 11 -6.16 10.94 13.74
CA GLY A 11 -6.58 12.16 13.04
C GLY A 11 -5.67 12.59 11.89
N GLU A 12 -4.60 11.84 11.61
CA GLU A 12 -3.64 12.16 10.55
C GLU A 12 -4.18 11.86 9.15
N THR A 13 -3.61 12.55 8.16
CA THR A 13 -3.67 12.14 6.75
C THR A 13 -2.50 11.19 6.46
N VAL A 14 -2.81 9.99 5.99
CA VAL A 14 -1.82 8.96 5.67
C VAL A 14 -1.73 8.72 4.17
N PHE A 15 -0.51 8.74 3.65
CA PHE A 15 -0.23 8.50 2.24
C PHE A 15 0.16 7.03 2.03
N VAL A 16 -0.64 6.30 1.26
CA VAL A 16 -0.31 4.93 0.85
C VAL A 16 0.37 5.00 -0.51
N LEU A 17 1.68 4.77 -0.52
CA LEU A 17 2.51 4.82 -1.73
C LEU A 17 2.67 3.41 -2.31
N ALA A 18 1.86 3.09 -3.31
CA ALA A 18 1.99 1.91 -4.16
C ALA A 18 2.96 2.17 -5.34
N SER A 19 3.13 1.17 -6.22
CA SER A 19 4.19 1.17 -7.25
C SER A 19 3.66 1.33 -8.67
N GLY A 20 2.47 1.90 -8.86
CA GLY A 20 1.91 2.14 -10.19
C GLY A 20 2.78 3.09 -11.03
N PRO A 21 2.71 3.03 -12.38
CA PRO A 21 3.48 3.90 -13.26
C PRO A 21 3.34 5.40 -13.00
N SER A 22 2.19 5.86 -12.49
CA SER A 22 1.90 7.28 -12.23
C SER A 22 2.79 7.89 -11.16
N VAL A 23 3.43 7.08 -10.30
CA VAL A 23 4.39 7.57 -9.28
C VAL A 23 5.48 8.45 -9.90
N LYS A 24 5.88 8.18 -11.15
CA LYS A 24 6.92 8.96 -11.85
C LYS A 24 6.48 10.38 -12.24
N GLN A 25 5.18 10.67 -12.16
CA GLN A 25 4.59 11.96 -12.50
C GLN A 25 4.27 12.78 -11.25
N LEU A 26 4.45 12.20 -10.05
CA LEU A 26 4.17 12.85 -8.77
C LEU A 26 5.44 13.51 -8.22
N ASP A 27 5.30 14.72 -7.67
CA ASP A 27 6.35 15.32 -6.85
C ASP A 27 6.33 14.73 -5.43
N LEU A 28 7.03 13.62 -5.24
CA LEU A 28 7.10 12.94 -3.94
C LEU A 28 7.78 13.77 -2.85
N SER A 29 8.45 14.90 -3.16
CA SER A 29 9.02 15.77 -2.13
C SER A 29 7.96 16.33 -1.19
N LEU A 30 6.70 16.41 -1.66
CA LEU A 30 5.53 16.82 -0.86
C LEU A 30 5.19 15.86 0.28
N LEU A 31 5.74 14.64 0.28
CA LEU A 31 5.60 13.67 1.38
C LEU A 31 6.46 14.02 2.60
N LYS A 32 7.36 15.01 2.52
CA LYS A 32 8.24 15.38 3.63
C LYS A 32 7.42 15.80 4.86
N GLY A 33 7.68 15.14 5.99
CA GLY A 33 6.98 15.38 7.25
C GLY A 33 5.57 14.76 7.34
N ARG A 34 5.17 13.92 6.37
CA ARG A 34 3.87 13.25 6.34
C ARG A 34 3.98 11.77 6.69
N ARG A 35 2.86 11.16 7.09
CA ARG A 35 2.77 9.73 7.37
C ARG A 35 2.69 8.94 6.08
N VAL A 36 3.63 8.04 5.86
CA VAL A 36 3.73 7.27 4.61
C VAL A 36 3.80 5.77 4.88
N ILE A 37 2.91 5.02 4.22
CA ILE A 37 3.01 3.56 4.10
C ILE A 37 3.47 3.23 2.69
N ALA A 38 4.72 2.80 2.53
CA ALA A 38 5.23 2.26 1.28
C ALA A 38 4.77 0.80 1.08
N VAL A 39 4.18 0.52 -0.07
CA VAL A 39 3.74 -0.83 -0.44
C VAL A 39 4.81 -1.51 -1.27
N LYS A 40 5.37 -2.61 -0.74
CA LYS A 40 6.42 -3.39 -1.42
C LYS A 40 7.56 -2.47 -1.89
N SER A 41 8.00 -2.60 -3.14
CA SER A 41 9.17 -1.92 -3.70
C SER A 41 9.03 -0.40 -3.85
N SER A 42 7.88 0.18 -3.46
CA SER A 42 7.75 1.63 -3.37
C SER A 42 8.64 2.28 -2.32
N TRP A 43 9.22 1.50 -1.40
CA TRP A 43 10.28 2.00 -0.51
C TRP A 43 11.48 2.60 -1.27
N LEU A 44 11.73 2.19 -2.52
CA LEU A 44 12.78 2.79 -3.35
C LEU A 44 12.46 4.24 -3.76
N HIS A 45 11.18 4.57 -3.88
CA HIS A 45 10.74 5.93 -4.18
C HIS A 45 10.72 6.80 -2.93
N TRP A 46 10.43 6.21 -1.78
CA TRP A 46 10.41 6.91 -0.51
C TRP A 46 11.03 6.05 0.62
N PRO A 47 12.37 6.02 0.73
CA PRO A 47 13.06 5.22 1.77
C PRO A 47 12.79 5.72 3.20
N ALA A 48 12.30 6.95 3.33
CA ALA A 48 11.93 7.59 4.59
C ALA A 48 10.47 7.29 5.03
N ALA A 49 9.79 6.33 4.39
CA ALA A 49 8.43 5.95 4.80
C ALA A 49 8.40 5.43 6.25
N ASP A 50 7.37 5.78 7.00
CA ASP A 50 7.19 5.29 8.38
C ASP A 50 6.97 3.77 8.41
N VAL A 51 6.33 3.23 7.37
CA VAL A 51 5.97 1.81 7.27
C VAL A 51 6.26 1.27 5.88
N LEU A 52 6.83 0.06 5.81
CA LEU A 52 6.85 -0.79 4.62
C LEU A 52 5.87 -1.95 4.85
N PHE A 53 4.89 -2.11 3.96
CA PHE A 53 3.95 -3.22 4.00
C PHE A 53 4.09 -4.16 2.79
N PHE A 54 4.08 -5.47 3.05
CA PHE A 54 4.03 -6.51 2.02
C PHE A 54 3.28 -7.76 2.49
N ALA A 55 2.76 -8.54 1.55
CA ALA A 55 2.01 -9.77 1.86
C ALA A 55 2.44 -11.01 1.06
N ASP A 56 3.39 -10.84 0.13
CA ASP A 56 3.95 -11.91 -0.69
C ASP A 56 5.35 -12.24 -0.17
N GLY A 57 5.54 -13.41 0.44
CA GLY A 57 6.86 -13.79 0.94
C GLY A 57 7.87 -14.07 -0.18
N ARG A 58 7.43 -14.34 -1.43
CA ARG A 58 8.36 -14.45 -2.57
C ARG A 58 8.98 -13.10 -2.88
N TRP A 59 8.21 -12.02 -2.80
CA TRP A 59 8.72 -10.65 -2.90
C TRP A 59 9.80 -10.37 -1.86
N TRP A 60 9.59 -10.79 -0.60
CA TRP A 60 10.58 -10.59 0.47
C TRP A 60 11.87 -11.39 0.27
N ARG A 61 11.77 -12.61 -0.27
CA ARG A 61 12.95 -13.46 -0.50
C ARG A 61 13.83 -12.93 -1.63
N GLU A 62 13.28 -12.14 -2.53
CA GLU A 62 14.01 -11.51 -3.61
C GLU A 62 14.72 -10.22 -3.14
N LYS A 63 16.03 -10.31 -2.92
CA LYS A 63 16.84 -9.28 -2.25
C LYS A 63 16.80 -7.93 -2.97
N GLN A 64 16.77 -7.93 -4.30
CA GLN A 64 16.74 -6.68 -5.08
C GLN A 64 15.44 -5.90 -4.92
N LEU A 65 14.35 -6.56 -4.49
CA LEU A 65 13.03 -5.94 -4.40
C LEU A 65 12.76 -5.26 -3.04
N ARG A 66 13.47 -5.65 -1.97
CA ARG A 66 13.24 -5.22 -0.58
C ARG A 66 14.43 -4.44 -0.01
N PRO A 67 14.26 -3.67 1.08
CA PRO A 67 15.40 -2.97 1.66
C PRO A 67 16.41 -3.93 2.30
N GLY A 68 17.67 -3.51 2.25
CA GLY A 68 18.77 -4.05 3.06
C GLY A 68 18.56 -3.81 4.56
N VAL A 69 19.57 -4.14 5.38
CA VAL A 69 19.49 -3.93 6.84
C VAL A 69 19.41 -2.45 7.18
N ASP A 70 20.28 -1.64 6.58
CA ASP A 70 20.44 -0.21 6.91
C ASP A 70 19.68 0.73 5.95
N ALA A 71 18.92 0.17 5.01
CA ALA A 71 18.28 0.94 3.94
C ALA A 71 16.86 1.42 4.29
N PHE A 72 16.28 0.97 5.42
CA PHE A 72 14.93 1.33 5.83
C PHE A 72 14.81 1.33 7.35
N ALA A 73 14.57 2.51 7.93
CA ALA A 73 14.46 2.69 9.37
C ALA A 73 13.02 2.51 9.90
N GLY A 74 12.02 2.55 9.02
CA GLY A 74 10.61 2.41 9.39
C GLY A 74 10.20 0.99 9.78
N LEU A 75 8.95 0.84 10.21
CA LEU A 75 8.38 -0.44 10.56
C LEU A 75 8.19 -1.30 9.31
N ILE A 76 8.58 -2.58 9.39
CA ILE A 76 8.35 -3.53 8.30
C ILE A 76 7.27 -4.50 8.75
N ILE A 77 6.13 -4.51 8.06
CA ILE A 77 4.93 -5.24 8.47
C ILE A 77 4.51 -6.21 7.35
N THR A 78 4.13 -7.43 7.74
CA THR A 78 3.66 -8.45 6.80
C THR A 78 2.54 -9.33 7.31
N THR A 79 1.82 -9.94 6.37
CA THR A 79 0.98 -11.11 6.61
C THR A 79 1.60 -12.44 6.14
N ALA A 80 2.80 -12.41 5.54
CA ALA A 80 3.53 -13.61 5.15
C ALA A 80 4.18 -14.23 6.40
N THR A 81 3.49 -15.19 7.02
CA THR A 81 3.87 -15.75 8.33
C THR A 81 5.18 -16.54 8.29
N GLU A 82 5.60 -16.99 7.11
CA GLU A 82 6.84 -17.74 6.90
C GLU A 82 8.12 -16.89 6.99
N ILE A 83 8.01 -15.55 7.06
CA ILE A 83 9.18 -14.67 7.08
C ILE A 83 9.91 -14.74 8.43
N GLY A 84 11.17 -15.19 8.45
CA GLY A 84 11.97 -15.34 9.68
C GLY A 84 12.84 -14.14 10.08
N ASP A 85 12.66 -12.97 9.47
CA ASP A 85 13.47 -11.77 9.76
C ASP A 85 12.95 -11.04 11.01
N SER A 86 13.82 -10.81 11.99
CA SER A 86 13.47 -10.23 13.30
C SER A 86 12.99 -8.77 13.21
N ARG A 87 13.32 -8.06 12.13
CA ARG A 87 12.85 -6.70 11.87
C ARG A 87 11.38 -6.66 11.46
N VAL A 88 10.84 -7.79 11.02
CA VAL A 88 9.51 -7.87 10.40
C VAL A 88 8.44 -8.20 11.45
N LYS A 89 7.43 -7.34 11.55
CA LYS A 89 6.23 -7.56 12.36
C LYS A 89 5.20 -8.36 11.55
N LYS A 90 4.59 -9.37 12.18
CA LYS A 90 3.64 -10.28 11.52
C LYS A 90 2.23 -10.04 12.00
N MET A 91 1.28 -10.01 11.07
CA MET A 91 -0.13 -9.81 11.32
C MET A 91 -0.98 -10.91 10.70
N LYS A 92 -2.21 -11.06 11.20
CA LYS A 92 -3.19 -11.96 10.62
C LYS A 92 -3.73 -11.39 9.32
N LYS A 93 -3.95 -12.26 8.33
CA LYS A 93 -4.68 -11.95 7.10
C LYS A 93 -6.08 -12.56 7.14
N VAL A 94 -7.06 -11.79 6.72
CA VAL A 94 -8.44 -12.26 6.47
C VAL A 94 -8.89 -11.88 5.05
N ALA A 95 -9.97 -12.50 4.59
CA ALA A 95 -10.55 -12.18 3.29
C ALA A 95 -11.08 -10.72 3.26
N PRO A 96 -10.89 -9.98 2.16
CA PRO A 96 -11.29 -8.58 2.04
C PRO A 96 -12.76 -8.40 1.65
N THR A 97 -13.67 -9.03 2.40
CA THR A 97 -15.11 -8.73 2.30
C THR A 97 -15.46 -7.41 2.96
N VAL A 98 -14.73 -7.07 4.03
CA VAL A 98 -14.75 -5.80 4.77
C VAL A 98 -13.32 -5.52 5.28
N LEU A 99 -13.04 -4.28 5.67
CA LEU A 99 -11.81 -3.97 6.42
C LEU A 99 -11.86 -4.62 7.80
N ALA A 100 -10.74 -5.18 8.24
CA ALA A 100 -10.65 -5.79 9.56
C ALA A 100 -10.62 -4.72 10.64
N GLU A 101 -11.34 -4.96 11.75
CA GLU A 101 -11.40 -4.04 12.90
C GLU A 101 -10.33 -4.31 13.97
N LYS A 102 -9.85 -5.56 14.07
CA LYS A 102 -8.84 -5.92 15.07
C LYS A 102 -7.46 -5.41 14.65
N PRO A 103 -6.70 -4.73 15.54
CA PRO A 103 -5.44 -4.09 15.19
C PRO A 103 -4.30 -5.07 14.88
N ASP A 104 -4.49 -6.38 15.11
CA ASP A 104 -3.54 -7.45 14.76
C ASP A 104 -3.85 -8.10 13.39
N THR A 105 -4.88 -7.61 12.70
CA THR A 105 -5.46 -8.25 11.53
C THR A 105 -5.66 -7.24 10.41
N VAL A 106 -5.35 -7.63 9.17
CA VAL A 106 -5.65 -6.84 7.97
C VAL A 106 -6.39 -7.69 6.94
N ALA A 107 -7.28 -7.05 6.19
CA ALA A 107 -8.03 -7.68 5.12
C ALA A 107 -7.36 -7.44 3.76
N LEU A 108 -7.05 -8.50 3.01
CA LEU A 108 -6.49 -8.43 1.66
C LEU A 108 -6.47 -9.79 0.96
N ALA A 109 -6.48 -9.79 -0.37
CA ALA A 109 -6.25 -11.01 -1.16
C ALA A 109 -5.34 -10.75 -2.38
N ARG A 110 -5.70 -9.80 -3.23
CA ARG A 110 -5.17 -9.57 -4.58
C ARG A 110 -4.19 -8.41 -4.64
N THR A 111 -4.27 -7.48 -3.69
CA THR A 111 -3.36 -6.33 -3.62
C THR A 111 -2.92 -6.04 -2.18
N SER A 112 -1.63 -5.75 -2.04
CA SER A 112 -1.08 -5.29 -0.75
C SER A 112 -1.55 -3.88 -0.40
N THR A 113 -2.04 -3.11 -1.37
CA THR A 113 -2.61 -1.78 -1.13
C THR A 113 -3.82 -1.85 -0.20
N THR A 114 -4.68 -2.87 -0.32
CA THR A 114 -5.83 -3.05 0.60
C THR A 114 -5.36 -3.24 2.05
N GLY A 115 -4.33 -4.07 2.25
CA GLY A 115 -3.76 -4.25 3.58
C GLY A 115 -3.12 -2.97 4.11
N ALA A 116 -2.47 -2.18 3.26
CA ALA A 116 -1.92 -0.87 3.66
C ALA A 116 -3.00 0.16 4.01
N ILE A 117 -4.14 0.18 3.30
CA ILE A 117 -5.31 0.98 3.65
C ILE A 117 -5.81 0.55 5.04
N ASN A 118 -5.99 -0.75 5.28
CA ASN A 118 -6.43 -1.25 6.57
C ASN A 118 -5.45 -0.90 7.70
N LEU A 119 -4.14 -0.93 7.44
CA LEU A 119 -3.10 -0.50 8.38
C LEU A 119 -3.21 0.97 8.73
N ALA A 120 -3.38 1.85 7.73
CA ALA A 120 -3.53 3.29 7.97
C ALA A 120 -4.70 3.58 8.93
N ILE A 121 -5.82 2.89 8.75
CA ILE A 121 -6.98 2.98 9.66
C ILE A 121 -6.60 2.52 11.07
N HIS A 122 -5.89 1.41 11.22
CA HIS A 122 -5.45 0.91 12.53
C HIS A 122 -4.51 1.87 13.25
N PHE A 123 -3.64 2.56 12.51
CA PHE A 123 -2.83 3.63 13.07
C PHE A 123 -3.65 4.86 13.49
N GLY A 124 -4.89 5.01 13.02
CA GLY A 124 -5.82 6.06 13.43
C GLY A 124 -6.08 7.15 12.38
N ALA A 125 -5.71 6.90 11.12
CA ALA A 125 -5.93 7.84 10.03
C ALA A 125 -7.42 8.20 9.87
N THR A 126 -7.71 9.47 9.65
CA THR A 126 -9.05 9.96 9.24
C THR A 126 -9.12 10.20 7.74
N LYS A 127 -7.97 10.35 7.08
CA LYS A 127 -7.85 10.48 5.62
C LYS A 127 -6.72 9.63 5.07
N ILE A 128 -6.97 8.96 3.95
CA ILE A 128 -5.99 8.15 3.23
C ILE A 128 -5.87 8.66 1.80
N VAL A 129 -4.65 8.99 1.39
CA VAL A 129 -4.32 9.45 0.04
C VAL A 129 -3.56 8.36 -0.69
N LEU A 130 -4.13 7.88 -1.80
CA LEU A 130 -3.56 6.79 -2.59
C LEU A 130 -2.67 7.32 -3.71
N LEU A 131 -1.40 6.93 -3.68
CA LEU A 131 -0.39 7.24 -4.70
C LEU A 131 0.14 5.95 -5.35
N GLY A 132 0.40 5.97 -6.65
CA GLY A 132 0.74 4.80 -7.44
C GLY A 132 -0.34 3.73 -7.52
N VAL A 133 -1.63 4.08 -7.40
CA VAL A 133 -2.76 3.13 -7.45
C VAL A 133 -3.50 3.27 -8.78
N ASP A 134 -2.87 2.77 -9.84
CA ASP A 134 -3.30 3.08 -11.21
C ASP A 134 -4.32 2.08 -11.77
N GLY A 135 -4.27 0.81 -11.37
CA GLY A 135 -5.19 -0.21 -11.89
C GLY A 135 -5.07 -0.47 -13.40
N LYS A 136 -3.95 -0.07 -14.02
CA LYS A 136 -3.64 -0.30 -15.43
C LYS A 136 -2.12 -0.29 -15.67
N LEU A 137 -1.71 -0.65 -16.88
CA LEU A 137 -0.33 -0.47 -17.34
C LEU A 137 -0.08 0.98 -17.76
N GLY A 138 1.17 1.41 -17.69
CA GLY A 138 1.62 2.68 -18.25
C GLY A 138 1.72 2.61 -19.78
N ALA A 139 2.00 3.75 -20.40
CA ALA A 139 2.06 3.88 -21.86
C ALA A 139 3.03 2.90 -22.53
N ASP A 140 4.12 2.52 -21.85
CA ASP A 140 5.14 1.59 -22.35
C ASP A 140 4.91 0.14 -21.89
N GLY A 141 3.69 -0.18 -21.41
CA GLY A 141 3.33 -1.50 -20.90
C GLY A 141 3.96 -1.84 -19.54
N GLN A 142 4.58 -0.88 -18.87
CA GLN A 142 5.15 -1.03 -17.54
C GLN A 142 4.04 -1.12 -16.49
N ARG A 143 4.17 -2.08 -15.57
CA ARG A 143 3.27 -2.21 -14.40
C ARG A 143 3.78 -1.48 -13.17
N HIS A 144 5.10 -1.35 -13.06
CA HIS A 144 5.74 -0.84 -11.86
C HIS A 144 6.65 0.37 -12.15
N SER A 145 6.69 1.34 -11.24
CA SER A 145 7.49 2.55 -11.35
C SER A 145 8.99 2.33 -11.11
N HIS A 146 9.37 1.33 -10.31
CA HIS A 146 10.74 1.14 -9.80
C HIS A 146 11.74 0.49 -10.78
N ARG A 147 11.33 0.12 -12.01
CA ARG A 147 12.18 -0.50 -13.07
C ARG A 147 12.96 -1.77 -12.69
N LEU A 148 12.87 -2.25 -11.44
CA LEU A 148 13.48 -3.51 -11.02
C LEU A 148 12.98 -4.68 -11.87
N ASN A 149 13.87 -5.66 -12.06
CA ASN A 149 13.50 -6.91 -12.69
C ASN A 149 12.49 -7.66 -11.80
N TRP A 150 11.39 -8.09 -12.40
CA TRP A 150 10.36 -8.87 -11.72
C TRP A 150 10.51 -10.33 -12.18
N PRO A 151 11.04 -11.24 -11.35
CA PRO A 151 11.45 -12.57 -11.80
C PRO A 151 10.27 -13.51 -12.09
N TRP A 152 9.05 -13.12 -11.72
CA TRP A 152 7.83 -13.87 -11.98
C TRP A 152 7.15 -13.39 -13.27
N PRO A 153 6.31 -14.22 -13.92
CA PRO A 153 5.57 -13.81 -15.11
C PRO A 153 4.91 -12.45 -14.90
N LYS A 154 4.94 -11.59 -15.94
CA LYS A 154 4.38 -10.25 -15.86
C LYS A 154 2.94 -10.33 -15.36
N GLY A 155 2.73 -9.94 -14.09
CA GLY A 155 1.42 -9.51 -13.62
C GLY A 155 0.99 -8.27 -14.40
N GLY A 156 -0.28 -7.90 -14.32
CA GLY A 156 -0.84 -6.80 -15.13
C GLY A 156 -1.62 -7.28 -16.35
N GLN A 157 -2.02 -8.55 -16.35
CA GLN A 157 -3.12 -9.03 -17.18
C GLN A 157 -4.43 -8.32 -16.78
N PRO A 158 -5.39 -8.13 -17.70
CA PRO A 158 -6.67 -7.49 -17.39
C PRO A 158 -7.37 -8.07 -16.16
N GLN A 159 -7.35 -9.40 -16.01
CA GLN A 159 -7.96 -10.06 -14.85
C GLN A 159 -7.32 -9.65 -13.52
N ALA A 160 -6.01 -9.45 -13.48
CA ALA A 160 -5.33 -9.03 -12.25
C ALA A 160 -5.78 -7.62 -11.81
N PHE A 161 -6.02 -6.71 -12.77
CA PHE A 161 -6.57 -5.38 -12.45
C PHE A 161 -8.06 -5.44 -12.10
N ALA A 162 -8.84 -6.29 -12.77
CA ALA A 162 -10.24 -6.52 -12.43
C ALA A 162 -10.40 -7.07 -11.00
N ASP A 163 -9.58 -8.04 -10.61
CA ASP A 163 -9.54 -8.60 -9.26
C ASP A 163 -9.19 -7.55 -8.20
N GLN A 164 -8.22 -6.67 -8.49
CA GLN A 164 -7.87 -5.56 -7.61
C GLN A 164 -9.02 -4.57 -7.46
N MET A 165 -9.68 -4.23 -8.57
CA MET A 165 -10.84 -3.34 -8.55
C MET A 165 -11.99 -3.92 -7.74
N ALA A 166 -12.28 -5.22 -7.90
CA ALA A 166 -13.31 -5.90 -7.15
C ALA A 166 -13.01 -5.87 -5.64
N GLU A 167 -11.75 -6.09 -5.26
CA GLU A 167 -11.31 -5.98 -3.87
C GLU A 167 -11.46 -4.56 -3.30
N TYR A 168 -11.07 -3.53 -4.05
CA TYR A 168 -11.26 -2.14 -3.64
C TYR A 168 -12.74 -1.79 -3.47
N ARG A 169 -13.62 -2.27 -4.36
CA ARG A 169 -15.07 -2.06 -4.23
C ARG A 169 -15.64 -2.74 -3.00
N ALA A 170 -15.15 -3.93 -2.65
CA ALA A 170 -15.63 -4.67 -1.48
C ALA A 170 -15.31 -3.95 -0.16
N ILE A 171 -14.11 -3.38 -0.04
CA ILE A 171 -13.64 -2.75 1.20
C ILE A 171 -14.02 -1.27 1.35
N ALA A 172 -14.36 -0.57 0.26
CA ALA A 172 -14.66 0.87 0.30
C ALA A 172 -15.81 1.25 1.26
N PRO A 173 -16.94 0.50 1.34
CA PRO A 173 -18.00 0.81 2.30
C PRO A 173 -17.53 0.76 3.76
N SER A 174 -16.60 -0.14 4.10
CA SER A 174 -16.05 -0.23 5.46
C SER A 174 -15.32 1.03 5.86
N ALA A 175 -14.55 1.64 4.95
CA ALA A 175 -13.84 2.89 5.23
C ALA A 175 -14.81 4.02 5.57
N VAL A 176 -15.94 4.11 4.85
CA VAL A 176 -17.00 5.10 5.13
C VAL A 176 -17.63 4.87 6.50
N THR A 177 -18.00 3.62 6.82
CA THR A 177 -18.55 3.26 8.15
C THR A 177 -17.56 3.56 9.28
N MET A 178 -16.26 3.42 9.02
CA MET A 178 -15.18 3.73 9.96
C MET A 178 -14.86 5.24 10.04
N GLY A 179 -15.55 6.09 9.27
CA GLY A 179 -15.34 7.54 9.27
C GLY A 179 -14.03 7.97 8.62
N VAL A 180 -13.50 7.18 7.67
CA VAL A 180 -12.23 7.44 7.00
C VAL A 180 -12.46 7.84 5.55
N GLU A 181 -11.97 9.03 5.17
CA GLU A 181 -11.94 9.49 3.79
C GLU A 181 -10.82 8.77 3.03
N ILE A 182 -11.11 8.27 1.83
CA ILE A 182 -10.08 7.74 0.92
C ILE A 182 -10.17 8.48 -0.41
N VAL A 183 -9.03 8.96 -0.91
CA VAL A 183 -8.94 9.65 -2.20
C VAL A 183 -7.85 9.02 -3.07
N ASN A 184 -8.09 9.03 -4.38
CA ASN A 184 -7.14 8.59 -5.39
C ASN A 184 -6.43 9.82 -5.98
N ALA A 185 -5.17 10.04 -5.61
CA ALA A 185 -4.40 11.21 -6.03
C ALA A 185 -3.43 10.91 -7.19
N ASN A 186 -3.80 9.96 -8.05
CA ASN A 186 -3.00 9.57 -9.22
C ASN A 186 -3.45 10.36 -10.45
N PRO A 187 -2.52 11.03 -11.18
CA PRO A 187 -2.86 11.83 -12.35
C PRO A 187 -3.55 10.99 -13.44
N ASP A 188 -3.14 9.73 -13.57
CA ASP A 188 -3.70 8.79 -14.52
C ASP A 188 -3.94 7.41 -13.92
N SER A 189 -5.19 7.14 -13.54
CA SER A 189 -5.62 5.88 -12.92
C SER A 189 -6.92 5.36 -13.55
N ALA A 190 -7.05 4.05 -13.69
CA ALA A 190 -8.30 3.35 -14.00
C ALA A 190 -9.13 3.07 -12.74
N VAL A 191 -8.58 3.26 -11.54
CA VAL A 191 -9.27 3.06 -10.27
C VAL A 191 -10.22 4.23 -9.99
N HIS A 192 -11.52 3.93 -9.99
CA HIS A 192 -12.62 4.89 -9.85
C HIS A 192 -13.51 4.58 -8.64
N VAL A 193 -13.02 3.77 -7.69
CA VAL A 193 -13.73 3.44 -6.45
C VAL A 193 -13.82 4.64 -5.50
N TRP A 194 -12.83 5.52 -5.56
CA TRP A 194 -12.70 6.68 -4.68
C TRP A 194 -12.61 7.97 -5.50
N PRO A 195 -12.98 9.13 -4.91
CA PRO A 195 -12.83 10.43 -5.55
C PRO A 195 -11.40 10.66 -6.03
N ARG A 196 -11.26 11.29 -7.20
CA ARG A 196 -9.95 11.70 -7.73
C ARG A 196 -9.67 13.14 -7.35
N LEU A 197 -8.51 13.36 -6.75
CA LEU A 197 -8.00 14.69 -6.44
C LEU A 197 -6.60 14.84 -7.04
N LYS A 198 -6.12 16.08 -7.16
CA LYS A 198 -4.69 16.30 -7.40
C LYS A 198 -3.93 16.04 -6.11
N PHE A 199 -2.69 15.57 -6.24
CA PHE A 199 -1.88 15.24 -5.07
C PHE A 199 -1.60 16.48 -4.20
N GLU A 200 -1.39 17.62 -4.82
CA GLU A 200 -1.12 18.90 -4.18
C GLU A 200 -2.31 19.40 -3.35
N ASP A 201 -3.54 19.00 -3.70
CA ASP A 201 -4.77 19.37 -2.99
C ASP A 201 -5.04 18.46 -1.78
N CYS A 202 -4.17 17.48 -1.51
CA CYS A 202 -4.35 16.44 -0.50
C CYS A 202 -3.36 16.52 0.68
N LEU A 203 -2.60 17.61 0.80
CA LEU A 203 -1.55 17.81 1.81
C LEU A 203 -2.11 18.24 3.18
#